data_AF-A0A2G2YLL6-F1
#
_entry.id   AF-A0A2G2YLL6-F1
#
_cell.length_a   1.000
_cell.length_b   1.000
_cell.length_c   1.000
_cell.angle_alpha   90.00
_cell.angle_beta   90.00
_cell.angle_gamma   90.00
#
_symmetry.space_group_name_H-M   'P 1'
#
loop_
_entity.id
_entity.type
_entity.pdbx_description
1 polymer ?
#
loop_
_entity_poly.entity_id
_entity_poly.type
_entity_poly.pdbx_seq_one_letter_code
_entity_poly.pdbx_strand_id
1 'polypeptide(L)' 'MDVLTTFQAANYLNIKSLFDLTCQTVANMIKEKTPKEIRKTFNIENDFTPEEEREEVRRESTWAFK' A
#
# COMPACT_ATOMS: atom_id res chain seq x y z
N MET A 1 -0.28 -17.30 6.46
CA MET A 1 -0.70 -16.97 5.08
C MET A 1 -0.69 -15.46 4.98
N ASP A 2 0.06 -14.92 4.04
CA ASP A 2 0.24 -13.47 3.85
C ASP A 2 -0.75 -12.97 2.78
N VAL A 3 -1.36 -11.79 2.99
CA VAL A 3 -2.38 -11.23 2.09
C VAL A 3 -1.81 -11.01 0.68
N LEU A 4 -0.50 -10.71 0.59
CA LEU A 4 0.20 -10.55 -0.69
C LEU A 4 0.33 -11.87 -1.45
N THR A 5 0.60 -12.97 -0.74
CA THR A 5 0.64 -14.31 -1.35
C THR A 5 -0.74 -14.74 -1.84
N THR A 6 -1.80 -14.39 -1.11
CA THR A 6 -3.18 -14.64 -1.53
C THR A 6 -3.57 -13.81 -2.75
N PHE A 7 -3.15 -12.54 -2.82
CA PHE A 7 -3.34 -11.69 -4.00
C PHE A 7 -2.68 -12.29 -5.25
N GLN A 8 -1.41 -12.72 -5.14
CA GLN A 8 -0.68 -13.34 -6.24
C GLN A 8 -1.33 -14.65 -6.69
N ALA A 9 -1.77 -15.49 -5.75
CA ALA A 9 -2.49 -16.73 -6.05
C ALA A 9 -3.84 -16.47 -6.73
N ALA A 10 -4.60 -15.47 -6.26
CA ALA A 10 -5.88 -15.08 -6.86
C ALA A 10 -5.71 -14.59 -8.30
N ASN A 11 -4.67 -13.81 -8.57
CA ASN A 11 -4.31 -13.36 -9.91
C ASN A 11 -3.90 -14.54 -10.80
N TYR A 12 -3.03 -15.42 -10.31
CA TYR A 12 -2.57 -16.60 -11.07
C TYR A 12 -3.71 -17.55 -11.42
N LEU A 13 -4.64 -17.79 -10.50
CA LEU A 13 -5.81 -18.65 -10.70
C LEU A 13 -6.97 -17.94 -11.41
N ASN A 14 -6.83 -16.65 -11.74
CA ASN A 14 -7.83 -15.81 -12.39
C ASN A 14 -9.18 -15.77 -11.64
N ILE A 15 -9.16 -15.69 -10.31
CA ILE A 15 -10.36 -15.62 -9.47
C ILE A 15 -10.64 -14.16 -9.10
N LYS A 16 -11.43 -13.47 -9.94
CA LYS A 16 -11.70 -12.03 -9.80
C LYS A 16 -12.24 -11.62 -8.42
N SER A 17 -13.17 -12.38 -7.85
CA SER A 17 -13.78 -12.04 -6.55
C SER A 17 -12.76 -12.09 -5.40
N LEU A 18 -11.84 -13.06 -5.42
CA LEU A 18 -10.78 -13.17 -4.43
C LEU A 18 -9.74 -12.06 -4.63
N PHE A 19 -9.41 -11.76 -5.89
CA PHE A 19 -8.53 -10.64 -6.23
C PHE A 19 -9.09 -9.32 -5.69
N ASP A 20 -10.36 -9.00 -6.00
CA ASP A 20 -11.02 -7.77 -5.54
C ASP A 20 -11.05 -7.67 -4.01
N LEU A 21 -11.33 -8.78 -3.31
CA LEU A 21 -11.31 -8.83 -1.83
C LEU A 21 -9.91 -8.59 -1.26
N THR A 22 -8.87 -9.17 -1.87
CA THR A 22 -7.49 -8.94 -1.46
C THR A 22 -7.05 -7.50 -1.71
N CYS A 23 -7.44 -6.90 -2.84
CA CYS A 23 -7.22 -5.48 -3.14
C CYS A 23 -7.86 -4.58 -2.08
N GLN A 24 -9.13 -4.84 -1.72
CA GLN A 24 -9.81 -4.09 -0.68
C GLN A 24 -9.13 -4.23 0.68
N THR A 25 -8.64 -5.44 1.00
CA THR A 25 -7.95 -5.70 2.26
C THR A 25 -6.63 -4.92 2.34
N VAL A 26 -5.83 -4.92 1.26
CA VAL A 26 -4.60 -4.13 1.17
C VAL A 26 -4.91 -2.63 1.24
N ALA A 27 -5.95 -2.16 0.55
CA ALA A 27 -6.38 -0.76 0.62
C ALA A 27 -6.77 -0.36 2.05
N ASN A 28 -7.49 -1.21 2.78
CA ASN A 28 -7.84 -0.97 4.18
C ASN A 28 -6.61 -0.99 5.11
N MET A 29 -5.57 -1.76 4.78
CA MET A 29 -4.32 -1.78 5.53
C MET A 29 -3.47 -0.52 5.33
N ILE A 30 -3.66 0.18 4.22
CA ILE A 30 -2.98 1.44 3.86
C ILE A 30 -3.77 2.64 4.37
N LYS A 31 -5.11 2.55 4.32
CA LYS A 31 -6.01 3.61 4.76
C LYS A 31 -5.68 4.05 6.19
N GLU A 32 -5.65 5.37 6.40
CA GLU A 32 -5.38 6.01 7.69
C GLU A 32 -3.97 5.80 8.27
N LYS A 33 -3.07 5.10 7.58
CA LYS A 33 -1.67 4.98 7.99
C LYS A 33 -0.80 6.06 7.37
N THR A 34 0.23 6.46 8.11
CA THR A 34 1.28 7.34 7.58
C THR A 34 2.19 6.58 6.60
N PRO A 35 2.86 7.27 5.65
CA PRO A 35 3.82 6.66 4.74
C PRO A 35 4.89 5.82 5.47
N LYS A 36 5.35 6.28 6.64
CA LYS A 36 6.32 5.58 7.48
C LYS A 36 5.78 4.25 8.02
N GLU A 37 4.53 4.22 8.47
CA GLU A 37 3.87 3.01 8.97
C GLU A 37 3.55 2.02 7.85
N ILE A 38 3.19 2.52 6.66
CA ILE A 38 2.98 1.72 5.45
C ILE A 38 4.30 1.05 5.08
N ARG A 39 5.39 1.82 4.94
CA ARG A 39 6.72 1.28 4.62
C ARG A 39 7.16 0.22 5.61
N LYS A 40 6.96 0.44 6.91
CA LYS A 40 7.23 -0.56 7.94
C LYS A 40 6.37 -1.81 7.81
N THR A 41 5.07 -1.66 7.53
CA THR A 41 4.12 -2.78 7.39
C THR A 41 4.48 -3.66 6.19
N PHE A 42 4.89 -3.06 5.07
CA PHE A 42 5.22 -3.77 3.84
C PHE A 42 6.72 -4.01 3.65
N ASN A 43 7.53 -3.70 4.67
CA ASN A 43 8.99 -3.83 4.64
C ASN A 43 9.64 -3.17 3.42
N ILE A 44 9.20 -1.95 3.09
CA ILE A 44 9.68 -1.12 1.99
C ILE A 44 10.80 -0.22 2.51
N GLU A 45 11.95 -0.25 1.86
CA GLU A 45 13.07 0.66 2.14
C GLU A 45 12.74 2.08 1.67
N ASN A 46 13.10 3.08 2.47
CA ASN A 46 12.95 4.48 2.09
C ASN A 46 14.19 4.91 1.29
N ASP A 47 14.01 5.18 0.01
CA ASP A 47 15.04 5.65 -0.91
C ASP A 47 15.11 7.18 -1.05
N PHE A 48 14.19 7.91 -0.41
CA PHE A 48 14.17 9.38 -0.44
C PHE A 48 15.15 9.99 0.56
N THR A 49 15.77 11.10 0.16
CA THR A 49 16.45 11.97 1.12
C THR A 49 15.43 12.69 2.02
N PRO A 50 15.82 13.15 3.22
CA PRO A 50 14.89 13.81 4.16
C PRO A 50 14.24 15.11 3.64
N GLU A 51 14.80 15.71 2.58
CA GLU A 51 14.23 16.90 1.94
C GLU A 51 13.18 16.49 0.90
N GLU A 52 13.51 15.53 0.04
CA GLU A 52 12.59 14.96 -0.96
C GLU A 52 11.36 14.32 -0.29
N GLU A 53 11.54 13.62 0.83
CA GLU A 53 10.42 13.02 1.58
C GLU A 53 9.45 14.08 2.10
N ARG A 54 9.94 15.27 2.51
CA ARG A 54 9.07 16.36 2.96
C ARG A 54 8.30 16.99 1.81
N GLU A 55 8.95 17.16 0.65
CA GLU A 55 8.29 17.67 -0.55
C GLU A 55 7.23 16.70 -1.07
N GLU A 56 7.54 15.41 -1.13
CA GLU A 56 6.61 14.36 -1.56
C GLU A 56 5.43 14.20 -0.60
N VAL A 57 5.66 14.15 0.71
CA VAL A 57 4.56 14.10 1.69
C VAL A 57 3.62 15.30 1.52
N ARG A 58 4.15 16.48 1.17
CA ARG A 58 3.34 17.69 0.94
C ARG A 58 2.56 17.66 -0.39
N ARG A 59 3.14 17.09 -1.45
CA ARG A 59 2.48 16.93 -2.77
C ARG A 59 1.48 15.79 -2.79
N GLU A 60 1.76 14.69 -2.12
CA GLU A 60 0.92 13.48 -2.15
C GLU A 60 -0.19 13.51 -1.09
N SER A 61 0.02 14.17 0.05
CA SER A 61 -1.09 14.35 1.02
C SER A 61 -2.23 15.20 0.46
N THR A 62 -2.12 15.81 -0.72
CA THR A 62 -3.25 16.56 -1.30
C THR A 62 -4.30 15.65 -1.99
N TRP A 63 -3.92 14.45 -2.45
CA TRP A 63 -4.87 13.52 -3.11
C TRP A 63 -5.52 12.53 -2.12
N ALA A 64 -4.79 12.12 -1.07
CA ALA A 64 -5.27 11.14 -0.09
C ALA A 64 -6.39 11.65 0.84
N PHE A 65 -6.59 12.98 0.89
CA PHE A 65 -7.63 13.64 1.70
C PHE A 65 -8.75 14.26 0.84
N LYS A 66 -8.89 13.80 -0.41
CA LYS A 66 -10.01 14.17 -1.30
C LYS A 66 -11.02 13.02 -1.39
#